data_AF-A0A976PEX3-F1
#
_entry.id   AF-A0A976PEX3-F1
#
_cell.length_a   1.000
_cell.length_b   1.000
_cell.length_c   1.000
_cell.angle_alpha   90.00
_cell.angle_beta   90.00
_cell.angle_gamma   90.00
#
_symmetry.space_group_name_H-M   'P 1'
#
loop_
_entity.id
_entity.type
_entity.pdbx_description
1 polymer ?
#
loop_
_entity_poly.entity_id
_entity_poly.type
_entity_poly.pdbx_seq_one_letter_code
_entity_poly.pdbx_strand_id
1 'polypeptide(L)'
;MKYISLIVLFLLTSCGQDYNSNSFDRQRYGNTGIDNTTPFGKAFNVIQTNCINCHTGYHNIYSNYTTSQAWVNSGLVKANDFAGSPLIIKLINYGGNMPQGGSQLGQTEINYLNDWITNL
;
A
#
# COMPACT_ATOMS: atom_id res chain seq x y z
N MET A 1 -39.52 25.23 -21.89
CA MET A 1 -38.86 23.91 -21.85
C MET A 1 -37.59 24.06 -21.03
N LYS A 2 -37.48 23.28 -19.95
CA LYS A 2 -36.33 23.27 -19.03
C LYS A 2 -35.14 22.64 -19.76
N TYR A 3 -34.09 23.40 -20.02
CA TYR A 3 -32.79 22.82 -20.35
C TYR A 3 -31.98 22.74 -19.07
N ILE A 4 -32.04 21.55 -18.49
CA ILE A 4 -31.32 21.09 -17.32
C ILE A 4 -29.82 21.10 -17.63
N SER A 5 -29.06 21.71 -16.72
CA SER A 5 -27.61 21.59 -16.56
C SER A 5 -27.13 20.14 -16.76
N LEU A 6 -26.18 19.90 -17.66
CA LEU A 6 -25.39 18.67 -17.62
C LEU A 6 -24.07 18.74 -18.39
N ILE A 7 -23.18 19.69 -18.08
CA ILE A 7 -21.77 19.58 -18.48
C ILE A 7 -20.87 20.10 -17.35
N VAL A 8 -20.86 19.40 -16.22
CA VAL A 8 -19.80 19.52 -15.20
C VAL A 8 -19.58 18.15 -14.58
N LEU A 9 -18.87 17.23 -15.25
CA LEU A 9 -18.39 16.01 -14.59
C LEU A 9 -17.23 15.33 -15.34
N PHE A 10 -16.09 16.01 -15.46
CA PHE A 10 -14.83 15.39 -15.91
C PHE A 10 -13.60 16.00 -15.23
N LEU A 11 -13.64 16.20 -13.91
CA LEU A 11 -12.52 16.86 -13.20
C LEU A 11 -11.96 16.15 -11.96
N LEU A 12 -12.30 14.89 -11.65
CA LEU A 12 -11.77 14.27 -10.41
C LEU A 12 -11.48 12.77 -10.53
N THR A 13 -10.50 12.36 -11.33
CA THR A 13 -9.81 11.08 -11.12
C THR A 13 -8.34 11.17 -11.57
N SER A 14 -7.48 11.85 -10.80
CA SER A 14 -6.03 11.65 -10.93
C SER A 14 -5.30 11.57 -9.58
N CYS A 15 -5.98 11.12 -8.53
CA CYS A 15 -5.29 10.79 -7.29
C CYS A 15 -4.56 9.45 -7.44
N GLY A 16 -3.23 9.49 -7.37
CA GLY A 16 -2.46 8.46 -6.66
C GLY A 16 -2.09 7.20 -7.42
N GLN A 17 -1.62 7.30 -8.67
CA GLN A 17 -0.74 6.23 -9.15
C GLN A 17 0.65 6.46 -8.57
N ASP A 18 1.10 5.59 -7.66
CA ASP A 18 2.45 5.62 -7.05
C ASP A 18 3.56 5.21 -8.03
N TYR A 19 3.37 5.43 -9.33
CA TYR A 19 4.35 5.13 -10.35
C TYR A 19 5.28 6.31 -10.54
N ASN A 20 6.59 6.05 -10.46
CA ASN A 20 7.58 6.95 -11.00
C ASN A 20 7.90 6.52 -12.45
N SER A 21 7.57 7.38 -13.42
CA SER A 21 7.50 7.05 -14.84
C SER A 21 8.77 7.39 -15.65
N ASN A 22 9.93 7.63 -15.03
CA ASN A 22 11.16 7.92 -15.77
C ASN A 22 11.99 6.63 -16.00
N SER A 23 12.62 6.53 -17.18
CA SER A 23 13.42 5.36 -17.59
C SER A 23 14.74 5.21 -16.82
N PHE A 24 15.13 6.21 -16.03
CA PHE A 24 16.32 6.19 -15.18
C PHE A 24 16.08 5.57 -13.79
N ASP A 25 14.83 5.48 -13.33
CA ASP A 25 14.57 5.04 -11.96
C ASP A 25 14.50 3.53 -11.76
N ARG A 26 14.49 2.72 -12.81
CA ARG A 26 14.67 1.26 -12.67
C ARG A 26 16.02 0.91 -12.02
N GLN A 27 17.04 1.74 -12.24
CA GLN A 27 18.36 1.58 -11.61
C GLN A 27 18.37 2.07 -10.15
N ARG A 28 17.43 2.97 -9.77
CA ARG A 28 17.32 3.56 -8.42
C ARG A 28 16.34 2.81 -7.52
N TYR A 29 15.27 2.25 -8.09
CA TYR A 29 14.10 1.70 -7.40
C TYR A 29 13.84 0.21 -7.69
N GLY A 30 14.66 -0.42 -8.53
CA GLY A 30 14.60 -1.85 -8.81
C GLY A 30 13.49 -2.24 -9.79
N ASN A 31 13.17 -3.54 -9.82
CA ASN A 31 12.37 -4.16 -10.89
C ASN A 31 10.88 -3.77 -10.88
N THR A 32 10.39 -3.12 -9.81
CA THR A 32 8.98 -2.72 -9.64
C THR A 32 8.70 -1.26 -9.99
N GLY A 33 9.73 -0.41 -10.09
CA GLY A 33 9.56 1.03 -10.34
C GLY A 33 8.96 1.83 -9.18
N ILE A 34 8.99 1.28 -7.96
CA ILE A 34 8.41 1.91 -6.76
C ILE A 34 9.47 2.77 -6.04
N ASP A 35 9.24 4.07 -5.97
CA ASP A 35 10.15 5.01 -5.29
C ASP A 35 10.16 4.78 -3.77
N ASN A 36 11.25 4.20 -3.26
CA ASN A 36 11.44 3.86 -1.84
C ASN A 36 11.59 5.07 -0.90
N THR A 37 11.58 6.30 -1.43
CA THR A 37 11.59 7.52 -0.64
C THR A 37 10.18 8.02 -0.32
N THR A 38 9.18 7.60 -1.10
CA THR A 38 7.76 7.89 -0.88
C THR A 38 7.20 7.12 0.33
N PRO A 39 6.10 7.59 0.96
CA PRO A 39 5.42 6.85 2.02
C PRO A 39 5.07 5.42 1.59
N PHE A 40 4.44 5.25 0.42
CA PHE A 40 4.11 3.93 -0.11
C PHE A 40 5.36 3.08 -0.35
N GLY A 41 6.43 3.62 -0.95
CA GLY A 41 7.62 2.82 -1.23
C GLY A 41 8.34 2.32 0.03
N LYS A 42 8.36 3.13 1.10
CA LYS A 42 8.88 2.70 2.41
C LYS A 42 8.02 1.59 3.01
N ALA A 43 6.71 1.75 2.99
CA ALA A 43 5.75 0.73 3.44
C ALA A 43 5.85 -0.56 2.61
N PHE A 44 5.95 -0.44 1.29
CA PHE A 44 6.09 -1.56 0.38
C PHE A 44 7.37 -2.34 0.64
N ASN A 45 8.48 -1.67 0.99
CA ASN A 45 9.70 -2.36 1.39
C ASN A 45 9.51 -3.24 2.63
N VAL A 46 8.78 -2.73 3.64
CA VAL A 46 8.40 -3.51 4.83
C VAL A 46 7.57 -4.72 4.45
N ILE A 47 6.54 -4.53 3.61
CA ILE A 47 5.66 -5.61 3.15
C ILE A 47 6.44 -6.67 2.35
N GLN A 48 7.33 -6.24 1.47
CA GLN A 48 8.14 -7.13 0.65
C GLN A 48 9.08 -7.99 1.51
N THR A 49 9.73 -7.37 2.49
CA THR A 49 10.72 -8.02 3.36
C THR A 49 10.07 -8.91 4.42
N ASN A 50 8.98 -8.45 5.05
CA ASN A 50 8.43 -9.09 6.24
C ASN A 50 7.15 -9.89 5.98
N CYS A 51 6.47 -9.67 4.85
CA CYS A 51 5.20 -10.33 4.56
C CYS A 51 5.31 -11.28 3.36
N ILE A 52 5.76 -10.78 2.21
CA ILE A 52 5.68 -11.53 0.93
C ILE A 52 6.53 -12.82 0.96
N ASN A 53 7.64 -12.83 1.71
CA ASN A 53 8.53 -13.99 1.81
C ASN A 53 7.83 -15.28 2.29
N CYS A 54 6.85 -15.17 3.19
CA CYS A 54 6.05 -16.30 3.67
C CYS A 54 4.70 -16.42 2.93
N HIS A 55 4.25 -15.34 2.29
CA HIS A 55 2.99 -15.27 1.56
C HIS A 55 3.17 -15.68 0.08
N THR A 56 3.95 -16.71 -0.22
CA THR A 56 4.19 -17.23 -1.59
C THR A 56 3.21 -18.30 -2.04
N GLY A 57 2.38 -18.82 -1.12
CA GLY A 57 1.33 -19.81 -1.39
C GLY A 57 -0.04 -19.17 -1.61
N TYR A 58 -0.98 -19.40 -0.69
CA TYR A 58 -2.38 -18.94 -0.78
C TYR A 58 -2.54 -17.42 -0.99
N HIS A 59 -1.62 -16.62 -0.44
CA HIS A 59 -1.64 -15.16 -0.54
C HIS A 59 -0.58 -14.58 -1.51
N ASN A 60 -0.13 -15.37 -2.49
CA ASN A 60 0.91 -14.95 -3.45
C ASN A 60 0.59 -13.67 -4.23
N ILE A 61 -0.70 -13.37 -4.42
CA ILE A 61 -1.16 -12.18 -5.13
C ILE A 61 -0.70 -10.87 -4.48
N TYR A 62 -0.32 -10.87 -3.20
CA TYR A 62 0.15 -9.67 -2.51
C TYR A 62 1.40 -9.10 -3.17
N SER A 63 2.22 -9.94 -3.80
CA SER A 63 3.39 -9.52 -4.57
C SER A 63 3.06 -8.69 -5.81
N ASN A 64 1.82 -8.77 -6.31
CA ASN A 64 1.36 -8.01 -7.48
C ASN A 64 0.80 -6.63 -7.09
N TYR A 65 0.63 -6.34 -5.80
CA TYR A 65 0.08 -5.07 -5.33
C TYR A 65 1.19 -4.02 -5.25
N THR A 66 1.54 -3.46 -6.41
CA THR A 66 2.62 -2.49 -6.57
C THR A 66 2.17 -1.03 -6.50
N THR A 67 0.92 -0.77 -6.09
CA THR A 67 0.39 0.59 -5.88
C THR A 67 -0.53 0.61 -4.67
N SER A 68 -0.68 1.77 -4.04
CA SER A 68 -1.64 2.00 -2.96
C SER A 68 -3.06 1.62 -3.34
N GLN A 69 -3.49 1.99 -4.55
CA GLN A 69 -4.83 1.66 -5.03
C GLN A 69 -5.06 0.14 -5.13
N ALA A 70 -4.04 -0.66 -5.49
CA ALA A 70 -4.17 -2.11 -5.51
C ALA A 70 -4.40 -2.67 -4.09
N TRP A 71 -3.68 -2.16 -3.09
CA TRP A 71 -3.88 -2.52 -1.69
C TRP A 71 -5.28 -2.12 -1.17
N VAL A 72 -5.75 -0.93 -1.52
CA VAL A 72 -7.10 -0.46 -1.17
C VAL A 72 -8.17 -1.31 -1.85
N ASN A 73 -8.04 -1.56 -3.16
CA ASN A 73 -9.00 -2.37 -3.93
C ASN A 73 -9.08 -3.82 -3.43
N SER A 74 -7.99 -4.35 -2.86
CA SER A 74 -7.99 -5.68 -2.25
C SER A 74 -8.77 -5.75 -0.94
N GLY A 75 -9.10 -4.61 -0.33
CA GLY A 75 -9.72 -4.51 0.99
C GLY A 75 -8.77 -4.75 2.17
N LEU A 76 -7.48 -5.00 1.92
CA LEU A 76 -6.48 -5.22 2.98
C LEU A 76 -6.06 -3.91 3.66
N VAL A 77 -6.21 -2.79 2.97
CA VAL A 77 -5.93 -1.44 3.47
C VAL A 77 -7.17 -0.57 3.32
N LYS A 78 -7.47 0.19 4.37
CA LYS A 78 -8.52 1.21 4.39
C LYS A 78 -7.85 2.58 4.43
N ALA A 79 -8.12 3.39 3.40
CA ALA A 79 -7.55 4.74 3.31
C ALA A 79 -7.91 5.57 4.54
N ASN A 80 -6.93 6.30 5.08
CA ASN A 80 -7.04 7.12 6.29
C ASN A 80 -7.36 6.34 7.59
N ASP A 81 -7.37 5.00 7.57
CA ASP A 81 -7.72 4.17 8.71
C ASP A 81 -6.67 3.07 8.93
N PHE A 82 -5.54 3.48 9.51
CA PHE A 82 -4.44 2.58 9.84
C PHE A 82 -4.87 1.45 10.78
N ALA A 83 -5.49 1.79 11.91
CA ALA A 83 -5.87 0.80 12.92
C ALA A 83 -7.00 -0.15 12.46
N GLY A 84 -7.91 0.32 11.60
CA GLY A 84 -9.00 -0.49 11.06
C GLY A 84 -8.66 -1.26 9.77
N SER A 85 -7.46 -1.09 9.23
CA SER A 85 -6.98 -1.81 8.05
C SER A 85 -6.72 -3.30 8.37
N PRO A 86 -7.30 -4.27 7.62
CA PRO A 86 -7.09 -5.69 7.88
C PRO A 86 -5.63 -6.14 7.90
N LEU A 87 -4.78 -5.54 7.06
CA LEU A 87 -3.32 -5.77 7.08
C LEU A 87 -2.73 -5.51 8.47
N ILE A 88 -3.15 -4.42 9.12
CA ILE A 88 -2.62 -3.97 10.41
C ILE A 88 -3.17 -4.79 11.57
N ILE A 89 -4.48 -5.07 11.57
CA ILE A 89 -5.13 -5.88 12.60
C ILE A 89 -4.52 -7.29 12.70
N LYS A 90 -3.96 -7.82 11.61
CA LYS A 90 -3.32 -9.14 11.61
C LYS A 90 -1.93 -9.14 12.23
N LEU A 91 -1.28 -7.99 12.41
CA LEU A 91 0.05 -7.91 13.01
C LEU A 91 0.02 -8.23 14.51
N ILE A 92 1.05 -8.94 15.00
CA ILE A 92 1.26 -9.21 16.42
C ILE A 92 1.29 -7.90 17.23
N ASN A 93 1.87 -6.83 16.67
CA ASN A 93 1.88 -5.48 17.26
C ASN A 93 0.47 -4.97 17.64
N TYR A 94 -0.59 -5.47 16.99
CA TYR A 94 -1.98 -5.06 17.17
C TYR A 94 -2.89 -6.21 17.66
N GLY A 95 -2.31 -7.25 18.27
CA GLY A 95 -3.05 -8.38 18.83
C GLY A 95 -3.40 -9.49 17.82
N GLY A 96 -2.88 -9.40 16.60
CA GLY A 96 -2.97 -10.45 15.59
C GLY A 96 -1.91 -11.54 15.75
N ASN A 97 -1.70 -12.33 14.71
CA ASN A 97 -0.80 -13.49 14.70
C ASN A 97 0.23 -13.48 13.55
N MET A 98 0.41 -12.35 12.87
CA MET A 98 1.41 -12.18 11.81
C MET A 98 2.60 -11.34 12.31
N PRO A 99 3.85 -11.73 11.97
CA PRO A 99 4.24 -12.94 11.26
C PRO A 99 4.06 -14.22 12.09
N GLN A 100 3.57 -15.32 11.49
CA GLN A 100 3.37 -16.58 12.20
C GLN A 100 4.70 -17.20 12.62
N GLY A 101 4.88 -17.41 13.93
CA GLY A 101 6.12 -17.92 14.50
C GLY A 101 7.32 -16.96 14.39
N GLY A 102 7.09 -15.73 13.92
CA GLY A 102 8.09 -14.68 13.82
C GLY A 102 7.97 -13.64 14.93
N SER A 103 8.87 -12.66 14.89
CA SER A 103 8.80 -11.50 15.78
C SER A 103 7.89 -10.41 15.22
N GLN A 104 7.37 -9.57 16.13
CA GLN A 104 6.66 -8.35 15.77
C GLN A 104 7.54 -7.41 14.93
N LEU A 105 6.91 -6.55 14.13
CA LEU A 105 7.64 -5.53 13.38
C LEU A 105 8.26 -4.49 14.32
N GLY A 106 9.38 -3.90 13.89
CA GLY A 106 10.02 -2.80 14.59
C GLY A 106 9.19 -1.51 14.50
N GLN A 107 9.38 -0.60 15.46
CA GLN A 107 8.61 0.64 15.52
C GLN A 107 8.75 1.51 14.27
N THR A 108 9.95 1.57 13.69
CA THR A 108 10.19 2.31 12.44
C THR A 108 9.38 1.74 11.27
N GLU A 109 9.26 0.42 11.17
CA GLU A 109 8.50 -0.25 10.13
C GLU A 109 6.99 0.00 10.29
N ILE A 110 6.51 -0.05 11.54
CA ILE A 110 5.13 0.35 11.88
C ILE A 110 4.88 1.80 11.49
N ASN A 111 5.83 2.70 11.75
CA ASN A 111 5.68 4.10 11.37
C ASN A 111 5.60 4.28 9.85
N TYR A 112 6.34 3.51 9.06
CA TYR A 112 6.21 3.56 7.59
C TYR A 112 4.84 3.09 7.11
N LEU A 113 4.30 2.01 7.70
CA LEU A 113 2.94 1.55 7.38
C LEU A 113 1.89 2.58 7.81
N ASN A 114 2.06 3.20 8.97
CA ASN A 114 1.15 4.23 9.49
C ASN A 114 1.16 5.51 8.65
N ASP A 115 2.35 6.01 8.32
CA ASP A 115 2.53 7.20 7.49
C ASP A 115 1.92 6.99 6.10
N TRP A 116 2.13 5.81 5.50
CA TRP A 116 1.49 5.48 4.24
C TRP A 116 -0.04 5.45 4.36
N ILE A 117 -0.61 4.61 5.23
CA ILE A 117 -2.07 4.34 5.26
C ILE A 117 -2.88 5.56 5.71
N THR A 118 -2.35 6.35 6.64
CA THR A 118 -3.05 7.53 7.17
C THR A 118 -3.09 8.69 6.17
N ASN A 119 -2.20 8.68 5.16
CA ASN A 119 -2.14 9.72 4.12
C ASN A 119 -2.70 9.25 2.76
N LEU A 120 -3.49 8.16 2.74
CA LEU A 120 -4.15 7.62 1.54
C LEU A 120 -5.41 8.37 1.11
#